data_AF-A0A1I7U102-F1
#
_entry.id   AF-A0A1I7U102-F1
#
_cell.length_a   1.000
_cell.length_b   1.000
_cell.length_c   1.000
_cell.angle_alpha   90.00
_cell.angle_beta   90.00
_cell.angle_gamma   90.00
#
_symmetry.space_group_name_H-M   'P 1'
#
loop_
_entity.id
_entity.type
_entity.pdbx_description
1 polymer ?
#
loop_
_entity_poly.entity_id
_entity_poly.type
_entity_poly.pdbx_seq_one_letter_code
_entity_poly.pdbx_strand_id
1 'polypeptide(L)'
;MSQLRAMSLSNFQVEYLQNAYEALSNSRRTLMYSFAFAYYLKRDNNVMIFEDNLKDLEQATEQLSGMLEKKMLLNDLLQMKQPVQEKCQYVEKRRQVLLKHCSEGDAQDIWVFNQ
;
A
#
# COMPACT_ATOMS: atom_id res chain seq x y z
N MET A 1 20.31 16.06 -29.72
CA MET A 1 20.79 16.24 -28.33
C MET A 1 19.74 16.86 -27.39
N SER A 2 18.79 17.66 -27.86
CA SER A 2 17.73 18.28 -27.03
C SER A 2 16.59 17.31 -26.64
N GLN A 3 16.13 16.47 -27.56
CA GLN A 3 15.02 15.54 -27.32
C GLN A 3 15.35 14.42 -26.32
N LEU A 4 16.57 13.86 -26.37
CA LEU A 4 17.04 12.83 -25.43
C LEU A 4 17.09 13.34 -23.98
N ARG A 5 17.50 14.61 -23.76
CA ARG A 5 17.47 15.26 -22.44
C ARG A 5 16.04 15.55 -21.96
N ALA A 6 15.15 15.97 -22.86
CA ALA A 6 13.74 16.19 -22.53
C ALA A 6 13.03 14.86 -22.17
N MET A 7 13.30 13.77 -22.90
CA MET A 7 12.83 12.42 -22.55
C MET A 7 13.40 11.93 -21.22
N SER A 8 14.70 12.11 -20.95
CA SER A 8 15.27 11.69 -19.66
C SER A 8 14.71 12.49 -18.48
N LEU A 9 14.44 13.78 -18.66
CA LEU A 9 13.79 14.62 -17.64
C LEU A 9 12.33 14.22 -17.43
N SER A 10 11.59 13.92 -18.50
CA SER A 10 10.22 13.40 -18.43
C SER A 10 10.17 12.04 -17.71
N ASN A 11 11.11 11.15 -18.00
CA ASN A 11 11.15 9.81 -17.40
C ASN A 11 11.42 9.87 -15.89
N PHE A 12 12.36 10.72 -15.44
CA PHE A 12 12.64 10.92 -14.02
C PHE A 12 11.50 11.62 -13.25
N GLN A 13 10.70 12.41 -13.97
CA GLN A 13 9.54 13.09 -13.39
C GLN A 13 8.34 12.15 -13.19
N VAL A 14 8.27 11.00 -13.87
CA VAL A 14 7.10 10.11 -13.82
C VAL A 14 7.38 8.80 -13.08
N GLU A 15 8.64 8.44 -12.83
CA GLU A 15 9.03 7.23 -12.09
C GLU A 15 8.32 7.09 -10.73
N TYR A 16 8.12 8.19 -10.00
CA TYR A 16 7.44 8.15 -8.71
C TYR A 16 5.97 7.72 -8.83
N LEU A 17 5.32 7.98 -9.96
CA LEU A 17 3.94 7.55 -10.24
C LEU A 17 3.89 6.04 -10.51
N GLN A 18 4.90 5.49 -11.17
CA GLN A 18 5.01 4.03 -11.33
C GLN A 18 5.18 3.34 -9.97
N ASN A 19 6.07 3.86 -9.12
CA ASN A 19 6.25 3.32 -7.77
C ASN A 19 4.96 3.43 -6.94
N ALA A 20 4.20 4.51 -7.10
CA ALA A 20 2.90 4.68 -6.45
C ALA A 20 1.86 3.68 -6.94
N TYR A 21 1.80 3.42 -8.25
CA TYR A 21 0.95 2.41 -8.83
C TYR A 21 1.28 1.01 -8.30
N GLU A 22 2.56 0.66 -8.24
CA GLU A 22 3.01 -0.63 -7.72
C GLU A 22 2.64 -0.80 -6.22
N ALA A 23 2.87 0.23 -5.40
CA ALA A 23 2.48 0.24 -3.99
C ALA A 23 0.95 0.07 -3.81
N LEU A 24 0.13 0.74 -4.63
CA LEU A 24 -1.32 0.59 -4.61
C LEU A 24 -1.75 -0.81 -5.05
N SER A 25 -1.20 -1.33 -6.15
CA SER A 25 -1.53 -2.65 -6.68
C SER A 25 -1.20 -3.75 -5.67
N ASN A 26 -0.04 -3.66 -5.03
CA ASN A 26 0.39 -4.63 -4.02
C ASN A 26 -0.45 -4.53 -2.75
N SER A 27 -0.71 -3.32 -2.25
CA SER A 27 -1.54 -3.15 -1.04
C SER A 27 -2.98 -3.62 -1.26
N ARG A 28 -3.62 -3.31 -2.40
CA ARG A 28 -4.97 -3.81 -2.74
C ARG A 28 -5.04 -5.32 -2.80
N ARG A 29 -4.03 -5.97 -3.38
CA ARG A 29 -3.93 -7.42 -3.42
C ARG A 29 -3.80 -8.01 -2.02
N THR A 30 -2.96 -7.40 -1.17
CA THR A 30 -2.86 -7.79 0.24
C THR A 30 -4.21 -7.62 0.95
N LEU A 31 -4.88 -6.47 0.82
CA LEU A 31 -6.22 -6.24 1.40
C LEU A 31 -7.22 -7.34 1.00
N MET A 32 -7.31 -7.66 -0.30
CA MET A 32 -8.20 -8.70 -0.82
C MET A 32 -7.98 -10.05 -0.13
N TYR A 33 -6.73 -10.50 -0.03
CA TYR A 33 -6.41 -11.76 0.64
C TYR A 33 -6.56 -11.67 2.16
N SER A 34 -6.27 -10.52 2.77
CA SER A 34 -6.45 -10.29 4.20
C SER A 34 -7.91 -10.34 4.62
N PHE A 35 -8.85 -9.86 3.81
CA PHE A 35 -10.27 -10.03 4.07
C PHE A 35 -10.71 -11.49 3.98
N ALA A 36 -10.22 -12.23 2.98
CA ALA A 36 -10.48 -13.67 2.87
C ALA A 36 -9.91 -14.44 4.08
N PHE A 37 -8.70 -14.08 4.52
CA PHE A 37 -8.08 -14.65 5.73
C PHE A 37 -8.93 -14.34 6.98
N ALA A 38 -9.30 -13.07 7.19
CA ALA A 38 -10.12 -12.62 8.32
C ALA A 38 -11.43 -13.40 8.46
N TYR A 39 -12.09 -13.67 7.33
CA TYR A 39 -13.38 -14.39 7.29
C TYR A 39 -13.33 -15.75 8.00
N TYR A 40 -12.21 -16.48 7.84
CA TYR A 40 -12.07 -17.81 8.43
C TYR A 40 -11.49 -17.79 9.84
N LEU A 41 -11.05 -16.65 10.38
CA LEU A 41 -10.41 -16.63 11.69
C LEU A 41 -11.43 -16.67 12.84
N LYS A 42 -11.12 -17.50 13.85
CA LYS A 42 -11.80 -17.47 15.14
C LYS A 42 -11.34 -16.25 15.92
N ARG A 43 -12.29 -15.43 16.36
CA ARG A 43 -11.99 -14.18 17.07
C ARG A 43 -11.19 -14.42 18.35
N ASP A 44 -10.03 -13.76 18.45
CA ASP A 44 -9.17 -13.69 19.62
C ASP A 44 -8.36 -12.37 19.65
N ASN A 45 -7.39 -12.26 20.55
CA ASN A 45 -6.55 -11.07 20.67
C ASN A 45 -5.65 -10.82 19.44
N ASN A 46 -5.12 -11.87 18.83
CA ASN A 46 -4.25 -11.75 17.65
C ASN A 46 -5.05 -11.38 16.40
N VAL A 47 -6.29 -11.86 16.29
CA VAL A 47 -7.24 -11.43 15.27
C VAL A 47 -7.59 -9.96 15.43
N MET A 48 -7.82 -9.47 16.65
CA MET A 48 -8.07 -8.03 16.86
C MET A 48 -6.89 -7.16 16.41
N ILE A 49 -5.65 -7.56 16.76
CA ILE A 49 -4.43 -6.86 16.29
C ILE A 49 -4.31 -6.91 14.77
N PHE A 50 -4.64 -8.06 14.17
CA PHE A 50 -4.66 -8.21 12.71
C PHE A 50 -5.70 -7.28 12.06
N GLU A 51 -6.92 -7.20 12.60
CA GLU A 51 -8.00 -6.32 12.12
C GLU A 51 -7.60 -4.84 12.19
N ASP A 52 -6.94 -4.43 13.28
CA ASP A 52 -6.43 -3.06 13.42
C ASP A 52 -5.34 -2.75 12.38
N ASN A 53 -4.39 -3.68 12.16
CA ASN A 53 -3.37 -3.54 11.13
C ASN A 53 -3.97 -3.51 9.70
N LEU A 54 -5.04 -4.29 9.47
CA LEU A 54 -5.76 -4.33 8.20
C LEU A 54 -6.43 -2.98 7.91
N LYS A 55 -7.10 -2.40 8.92
CA LYS A 55 -7.73 -1.08 8.83
C LYS A 55 -6.72 0.04 8.60
N ASP A 56 -5.57 -0.03 9.26
CA ASP A 56 -4.47 0.91 9.06
C ASP A 56 -3.95 0.86 7.61
N LEU A 57 -3.82 -0.34 7.03
CA LEU A 57 -3.43 -0.52 5.63
C LEU A 57 -4.51 0.02 4.68
N GLU A 58 -5.77 -0.32 4.91
CA GLU A 58 -6.91 0.15 4.10
C GLU A 58 -6.95 1.68 4.04
N GLN A 59 -6.88 2.35 5.20
CA GLN A 59 -6.89 3.80 5.26
C GLN A 59 -5.69 4.41 4.53
N ALA A 60 -4.50 3.82 4.66
CA ALA A 60 -3.31 4.29 3.96
C ALA A 60 -3.44 4.14 2.44
N THR A 61 -3.96 3.00 1.97
CA THR A 61 -4.20 2.70 0.55
C THR A 61 -5.21 3.68 -0.06
N GLU A 62 -6.32 3.95 0.64
CA GLU A 62 -7.33 4.90 0.16
C GLU A 62 -6.81 6.34 0.09
N GLN A 63 -6.00 6.77 1.07
CA GLN A 63 -5.35 8.08 1.01
C GLN A 63 -4.42 8.22 -0.20
N LEU A 64 -3.62 7.18 -0.51
CA LEU A 64 -2.74 7.19 -1.68
C LEU A 64 -3.56 7.15 -2.99
N SER A 65 -4.63 6.34 -3.07
CA SER A 65 -5.49 6.29 -4.25
C SER A 65 -6.16 7.65 -4.51
N GLY A 66 -6.74 8.24 -3.47
CA GLY A 66 -7.38 9.56 -3.57
C GLY A 66 -6.41 10.69 -3.94
N MET A 67 -5.11 10.55 -3.67
CA MET A 67 -4.10 11.49 -4.18
C MET A 67 -3.87 11.34 -5.69
N LEU A 68 -3.89 10.11 -6.22
CA LEU A 68 -3.64 9.84 -7.64
C LEU A 68 -4.87 10.04 -8.53
N GLU A 69 -6.07 9.91 -7.98
CA GLU A 69 -7.34 10.07 -8.72
C GLU A 69 -7.72 11.55 -8.97
N LYS A 70 -7.13 12.49 -8.22
CA LYS A 70 -7.32 13.93 -8.46
C LYS A 70 -6.74 14.29 -9.83
N LYS A 71 -7.51 15.04 -10.63
CA LYS A 71 -7.03 15.57 -11.92
C LYS A 71 -5.75 16.36 -11.71
N MET A 72 -4.62 15.82 -12.17
CA MET A 72 -3.32 16.48 -12.09
C MET A 72 -3.12 17.37 -13.32
N LEU A 73 -2.82 18.65 -13.10
CA LEU A 73 -2.27 19.51 -14.15
C LEU A 73 -0.76 19.25 -14.27
N LEU A 74 -0.18 19.57 -15.43
CA LEU A 74 1.25 19.31 -15.68
C LEU A 74 2.18 20.00 -14.65
N ASN A 75 1.78 21.16 -14.13
CA ASN A 75 2.52 21.89 -13.10
C ASN A 75 2.45 21.21 -11.71
N ASP A 76 1.47 20.35 -11.46
CA ASP A 76 1.29 19.67 -10.17
C ASP A 76 2.25 18.48 -10.01
N LEU A 77 2.76 17.93 -11.12
CA LEU A 77 3.59 16.73 -11.14
C LEU A 77 4.88 16.84 -10.30
N LEU A 78 5.51 18.01 -10.27
CA LEU A 78 6.71 18.23 -9.46
C LEU A 78 6.37 18.43 -7.97
N GLN A 79 5.28 19.15 -7.68
CA GLN A 79 4.87 19.42 -6.30
C GLN A 79 4.31 18.16 -5.62
N MET A 80 3.71 17.25 -6.40
CA MET A 80 3.16 16.01 -5.90
C MET A 80 4.20 14.91 -5.66
N LYS A 81 5.40 15.02 -6.23
CA LYS A 81 6.43 13.97 -6.14
C LYS A 81 6.73 13.58 -4.70
N GLN A 82 7.09 14.55 -3.85
CA GLN A 82 7.46 14.26 -2.46
C GLN A 82 6.26 13.73 -1.64
N PRO A 83 5.07 14.38 -1.63
CA PRO A 83 3.90 13.87 -0.92
C PRO A 83 3.49 12.45 -1.35
N VAL A 84 3.52 12.16 -2.65
CA VAL A 84 3.19 10.82 -3.17
C VAL A 84 4.24 9.81 -2.69
N GLN A 85 5.53 10.11 -2.78
CA GLN A 85 6.59 9.21 -2.32
C GLN A 85 6.49 8.90 -0.81
N GLU A 86 6.25 9.92 0.02
CA GLU A 86 6.05 9.74 1.46
C GLU A 86 4.84 8.83 1.76
N LYS A 87 3.73 9.02 1.04
CA LYS A 87 2.55 8.15 1.20
C LYS A 87 2.78 6.73 0.68
N CYS A 88 3.52 6.55 -0.41
CA CYS A 88 3.90 5.23 -0.90
C CYS A 88 4.71 4.46 0.15
N GLN A 89 5.72 5.10 0.76
CA GLN A 89 6.51 4.50 1.83
C GLN A 89 5.65 4.13 3.03
N TYR A 90 4.69 4.99 3.39
CA TYR A 90 3.77 4.71 4.49
C TYR A 90 2.85 3.51 4.21
N VAL A 91 2.25 3.43 3.03
CA VAL A 91 1.42 2.28 2.59
C VAL A 91 2.23 1.00 2.65
N GLU A 92 3.44 1.01 2.11
CA GLU A 92 4.30 -0.17 2.10
C GLU A 92 4.71 -0.59 3.52
N LYS A 93 5.00 0.38 4.40
CA LYS A 93 5.26 0.10 5.82
C LYS A 93 4.06 -0.57 6.51
N ARG A 94 2.83 -0.11 6.26
CA ARG A 94 1.62 -0.73 6.84
C ARG A 94 1.39 -2.14 6.29
N ARG A 95 1.63 -2.34 5.00
CA ARG A 95 1.56 -3.66 4.37
C ARG A 95 2.55 -4.63 5.00
N GLN A 96 3.78 -4.19 5.26
CA GLN A 96 4.81 -5.00 5.93
C GLN A 96 4.45 -5.34 7.37
N VAL A 97 3.90 -4.39 8.14
CA VAL A 97 3.44 -4.65 9.52
C VAL A 97 2.35 -5.73 9.53
N LEU A 98 1.35 -5.62 8.66
CA LEU A 98 0.27 -6.61 8.54
C LEU A 98 0.81 -8.00 8.20
N LEU A 99 1.64 -8.10 7.16
CA LEU A 99 2.21 -9.37 6.72
C LEU A 99 3.16 -10.00 7.75
N LYS A 100 3.93 -9.17 8.46
CA LYS A 100 4.81 -9.63 9.54
C LYS A 100 3.99 -10.26 10.67
N HIS A 101 2.90 -9.60 11.10
CA HIS A 101 2.00 -10.16 12.12
C HIS A 101 1.38 -11.49 11.68
N CYS A 102 0.95 -11.58 10.41
CA CYS A 102 0.45 -12.84 9.83
C CYS A 102 1.50 -13.95 9.89
N SER A 103 2.73 -13.66 9.44
CA SER A 103 3.82 -14.64 9.39
C SER A 103 4.29 -15.07 10.78
N GLU A 104 4.34 -14.15 11.75
CA GLU A 104 4.69 -14.46 13.14
C GLU A 104 3.62 -15.35 13.80
N GLY A 105 2.35 -15.10 13.49
CA GLY A 105 1.25 -15.93 13.96
C GLY A 105 1.23 -17.33 13.34
N ASP A 106 1.61 -17.46 12.07
CA ASP A 106 1.75 -18.76 11.40
C ASP A 106 2.90 -19.57 12.01
N ALA A 107 4.06 -18.95 12.22
CA ALA A 107 5.22 -19.60 12.83
C ALA A 107 5.02 -20.04 14.29
N GLN A 108 4.01 -19.50 14.97
CA GLN A 108 3.67 -19.77 16.37
C GLN A 108 2.35 -20.55 16.53
N ASP A 109 1.78 -21.06 15.44
CA ASP A 109 0.49 -21.77 15.45
C ASP A 109 -0.65 -20.99 16.15
N ILE A 110 -0.65 -19.66 16.00
CA ILE A 110 -1.61 -18.76 16.65
C ILE A 110 -2.99 -18.82 15.98
N TRP A 111 -3.04 -19.02 14.66
CA TRP A 111 -4.27 -18.87 13.89
C TRP A 111 -5.21 -20.06 14.06
N VAL A 112 -6.36 -19.82 14.68
CA VAL A 112 -7.44 -20.79 14.77
C VAL A 112 -8.53 -20.42 13.77
N PHE A 113 -8.99 -21.39 13.00
CA PHE A 113 -9.99 -21.17 11.96
C PHE A 113 -11.38 -21.66 12.38
N ASN A 114 -12.41 -20.88 12.08
CA ASN A 114 -13.80 -21.32 12.16
C ASN A 114 -14.07 -22.30 11.01
N GLN A 115 -14.72 -23.43 11.30
CA GLN A 115 -15.19 -24.39 10.28
C GLN A 115 -16.31 -23.80 9.43
#